data_AF-A0A9E6PM14-F1
#
_entry.id   AF-A0A9E6PM14-F1
#
_cell.length_a   1.000
_cell.length_b   1.000
_cell.length_c   1.000
_cell.angle_alpha   90.00
_cell.angle_beta   90.00
_cell.angle_gamma   90.00
#
_symmetry.space_group_name_H-M   'P 1'
#
loop_
_entity.id
_entity.type
_entity.pdbx_description
1 polymer ?
#
loop_
_entity_poly.entity_id
_entity_poly.type
_entity_poly.pdbx_seq_one_letter_code
_entity_poly.pdbx_strand_id
1 'polypeptide(L)'
;MVVSLLRERYRVDLAGLQAACEANYARLMRLLPEMRNQQRSRRIAVTQGDQMLGVLALEVLQDCPYTTTLLVRQEHSLPWLPVPELQVQVYHDARMAEVISAEHARRFRSIYPYPNAAMHQPDEKAQLNVFLGEWLSHCLACGHEFEAVR
;
A
#
# COMPACT_ATOMS: atom_id res chain seq x y z
N MET A 1 42.10 14.12 16.94
CA MET A 1 41.36 14.22 15.66
C MET A 1 39.89 13.99 15.93
N VAL A 2 39.06 14.97 15.63
CA VAL A 2 37.60 14.93 15.80
C VAL A 2 37.01 14.28 14.55
N VAL A 3 36.42 13.09 14.68
CA VAL A 3 35.65 12.49 13.59
C VAL A 3 34.28 13.17 13.59
N SER A 4 34.13 14.17 12.72
CA SER A 4 32.81 14.69 12.37
C SER A 4 32.12 13.64 11.51
N LEU A 5 31.26 12.82 12.12
CA LEU A 5 30.29 12.02 11.39
C LEU A 5 29.20 12.97 10.88
N LEU A 6 29.50 13.67 9.78
CA LEU A 6 28.48 14.38 8.99
C LEU A 6 27.51 13.32 8.49
N ARG A 7 26.42 13.12 9.24
CA ARG A 7 25.28 12.31 8.81
C ARG A 7 24.84 12.85 7.45
N GLU A 8 24.94 12.03 6.41
CA GLU A 8 24.50 12.41 5.07
C GLU A 8 23.07 12.95 5.15
N ARG A 9 22.87 14.13 4.56
CA ARG A 9 21.57 14.81 4.56
C ARG A 9 20.62 13.93 3.76
N TYR A 10 19.57 13.42 4.39
CA TYR A 10 18.55 12.62 3.72
C TYR A 10 18.00 13.38 2.49
N ARG A 11 18.05 12.74 1.32
CA ARG A 11 17.47 13.25 0.07
C ARG A 11 16.39 12.27 -0.36
N VAL A 12 15.18 12.79 -0.53
CA VAL A 12 14.05 12.00 -1.05
C VAL A 12 14.35 11.63 -2.51
N ASP A 13 14.33 10.34 -2.82
CA ASP A 13 14.31 9.87 -4.20
C ASP A 13 12.89 10.02 -4.78
N LEU A 14 12.62 11.19 -5.34
CA LEU A 14 11.31 11.49 -5.91
C LEU A 14 11.00 10.61 -7.12
N ALA A 15 12.01 10.30 -7.94
CA ALA A 15 11.83 9.48 -9.14
C ALA A 15 11.46 8.04 -8.76
N GLY A 16 12.16 7.47 -7.76
CA GLY A 16 11.82 6.16 -7.21
C GLY A 16 10.40 6.11 -6.61
N LEU A 17 10.00 7.16 -5.87
CA LEU A 17 8.65 7.25 -5.33
C LEU A 17 7.59 7.32 -6.44
N GLN A 18 7.80 8.13 -7.47
CA GLN A 18 6.87 8.24 -8.60
C GLN A 18 6.73 6.90 -9.33
N ALA A 19 7.84 6.22 -9.61
CA ALA A 19 7.84 4.90 -10.24
C ALA A 19 7.08 3.87 -9.40
N ALA A 20 7.24 3.88 -8.07
CA ALA A 20 6.48 3.00 -7.19
C ALA A 20 4.98 3.26 -7.28
N CYS A 21 4.56 4.53 -7.25
CA CYS A 21 3.16 4.92 -7.34
C CYS A 21 2.52 4.56 -8.70
N GLU A 22 3.22 4.74 -9.81
CA GLU A 22 2.76 4.34 -11.15
C GLU A 22 2.60 2.82 -11.24
N ALA A 23 3.57 2.06 -10.72
CA ALA A 23 3.51 0.61 -10.68
C ALA A 23 2.35 0.12 -9.81
N ASN A 24 2.09 0.78 -8.67
CA ASN A 24 0.96 0.47 -7.80
C ASN A 24 -0.38 0.72 -8.50
N TYR A 25 -0.51 1.83 -9.23
CA TYR A 25 -1.69 2.10 -10.06
C TYR A 25 -1.95 0.97 -11.06
N ALA A 26 -0.92 0.57 -11.82
CA ALA A 26 -1.05 -0.49 -12.80
C ALA A 26 -1.49 -1.83 -12.16
N ARG A 27 -0.97 -2.17 -10.98
CA ARG A 27 -1.38 -3.37 -10.24
C ARG A 27 -2.81 -3.28 -9.74
N LEU A 28 -3.22 -2.14 -9.19
CA LEU A 28 -4.60 -1.93 -8.73
C LEU A 28 -5.59 -2.00 -9.89
N MET A 29 -5.25 -1.46 -11.07
CA MET A 29 -6.10 -1.58 -12.26
C MET A 29 -6.22 -3.03 -12.77
N ARG A 30 -5.28 -3.92 -12.44
CA ARG A 30 -5.41 -5.36 -12.72
C ARG A 30 -6.23 -6.09 -11.66
N LEU A 31 -6.09 -5.68 -10.40
CA LEU A 31 -6.77 -6.30 -9.26
C LEU A 31 -8.20 -5.79 -9.07
N LEU A 32 -8.54 -4.58 -9.49
CA LEU A 32 -9.86 -3.99 -9.34
C LEU A 32 -10.15 -3.02 -10.51
N PRO A 33 -10.22 -3.52 -11.76
CA PRO A 33 -10.33 -2.68 -12.96
C PRO A 33 -11.57 -1.77 -12.95
N GLU A 34 -12.68 -2.25 -12.40
CA GLU A 34 -13.97 -1.57 -12.42
C GLU A 34 -14.27 -0.75 -11.15
N MET A 35 -13.22 -0.34 -10.42
CA MET A 35 -13.36 0.41 -9.15
C MET A 35 -14.16 1.73 -9.27
N ARG A 36 -14.18 2.31 -10.48
CA ARG A 36 -14.88 3.58 -10.80
C ARG A 36 -16.35 3.40 -11.21
N ASN A 37 -16.74 2.17 -11.57
CA ASN A 37 -18.02 1.94 -12.24
C ASN A 37 -18.98 1.19 -11.31
N GLN A 38 -18.72 -0.10 -11.12
CA GLN A 38 -19.67 -1.02 -10.48
C GLN A 38 -19.03 -1.81 -9.33
N GLN A 39 -17.74 -2.10 -9.43
CA GLN A 39 -17.09 -2.98 -8.48
C GLN A 39 -16.58 -2.19 -7.28
N ARG A 40 -17.37 -2.15 -6.21
CA ARG A 40 -17.01 -1.46 -4.95
C ARG A 40 -16.04 -2.25 -4.09
N SER A 41 -15.92 -3.56 -4.28
CA SER A 41 -14.98 -4.37 -3.51
C SER A 41 -14.52 -5.61 -4.25
N ARG A 42 -13.39 -6.18 -3.81
CA ARG A 42 -12.89 -7.49 -4.25
C ARG A 42 -12.13 -8.17 -3.13
N ARG A 43 -12.31 -9.48 -3.00
CA ARG A 43 -11.53 -10.34 -2.10
C ARG A 43 -10.70 -11.29 -2.94
N ILE A 44 -9.40 -11.36 -2.66
CA ILE A 44 -8.44 -12.18 -3.40
C ILE A 44 -7.79 -13.12 -2.39
N ALA A 45 -8.03 -14.42 -2.55
CA ALA A 45 -7.38 -15.44 -1.75
C ALA A 45 -5.93 -15.57 -2.21
N VAL A 46 -4.99 -15.66 -1.28
CA VAL A 46 -3.57 -15.88 -1.56
C VAL A 46 -3.15 -17.20 -0.96
N THR A 47 -2.68 -18.13 -1.79
CA THR A 47 -2.23 -19.46 -1.37
C THR A 47 -0.80 -19.72 -1.82
N GLN A 48 -0.13 -20.61 -1.09
CA GLN A 48 1.15 -21.18 -1.47
C GLN A 48 1.07 -22.70 -1.32
N GLY A 49 0.97 -23.41 -2.44
CA GLY A 49 0.56 -24.82 -2.44
C GLY A 49 -0.84 -24.98 -1.83
N ASP A 50 -0.99 -25.91 -0.89
CA ASP A 50 -2.25 -26.16 -0.18
C ASP A 50 -2.48 -25.22 1.03
N GLN A 51 -1.52 -24.33 1.33
CA GLN A 51 -1.62 -23.42 2.46
C GLN A 51 -2.26 -22.09 2.04
N MET A 52 -3.35 -21.71 2.72
CA MET A 52 -3.92 -20.36 2.63
C MET A 52 -3.09 -19.38 3.46
N LEU A 53 -2.45 -18.42 2.78
CA LEU A 53 -1.65 -17.37 3.41
C LEU A 53 -2.52 -16.22 3.91
N GLY A 54 -3.63 -15.96 3.21
CA GLY A 54 -4.61 -14.98 3.64
C GLY A 54 -5.55 -14.54 2.53
N VAL A 55 -6.34 -13.51 2.84
CA VAL A 55 -7.23 -12.87 1.87
C VAL A 55 -6.93 -11.38 1.86
N LEU A 56 -6.61 -10.85 0.68
CA LEU A 56 -6.55 -9.42 0.42
C LEU A 56 -7.97 -8.93 0.14
N ALA A 57 -8.44 -7.99 0.94
CA ALA A 57 -9.68 -7.26 0.70
C ALA A 57 -9.37 -5.85 0.18
N LEU A 58 -9.96 -5.53 -0.97
CA LEU A 58 -9.97 -4.21 -1.58
C LEU A 58 -11.38 -3.65 -1.49
N GLU A 59 -11.54 -2.41 -1.02
CA GLU A 59 -12.83 -1.75 -0.90
C GLU A 59 -12.73 -0.28 -1.30
N VAL A 60 -13.69 0.19 -2.10
CA VAL A 60 -13.80 1.60 -2.51
C VAL A 60 -14.52 2.37 -1.40
N LEU A 61 -13.78 3.21 -0.68
CA LEU A 61 -14.32 4.08 0.35
C LEU A 61 -14.95 5.34 -0.25
N GLN A 62 -14.31 5.90 -1.28
CA GLN A 62 -14.78 7.10 -1.95
C GLN A 62 -14.40 7.05 -3.43
N ASP A 63 -15.30 7.55 -4.27
CA ASP A 63 -15.13 7.60 -5.72
C ASP A 63 -15.48 9.02 -6.20
N CYS A 64 -14.55 9.63 -6.92
CA CYS A 64 -14.61 10.99 -7.45
C CYS A 64 -14.12 10.96 -8.91
N PRO A 65 -14.42 11.99 -9.73
CA PRO A 65 -14.16 11.95 -11.18
C PRO A 65 -12.72 11.56 -11.58
N TYR A 66 -11.74 12.04 -10.81
CA TYR A 66 -10.31 11.82 -11.07
C TYR A 66 -9.61 11.00 -10.00
N THR A 67 -10.28 10.70 -8.87
CA THR A 67 -9.66 10.03 -7.74
C THR A 67 -10.57 8.98 -7.12
N THR A 68 -9.98 7.86 -6.69
CA THR A 68 -10.67 6.83 -5.89
C THR A 68 -9.86 6.57 -4.64
N THR A 69 -10.53 6.52 -3.49
CA THR A 69 -9.92 6.15 -2.21
C THR A 69 -10.27 4.71 -1.91
N LEU A 70 -9.24 3.87 -1.76
CA LEU A 70 -9.36 2.45 -1.48
C LEU A 70 -8.94 2.15 -0.05
N LEU A 71 -9.63 1.21 0.59
CA LEU A 71 -9.14 0.44 1.71
C LEU A 71 -8.50 -0.85 1.18
N VAL A 72 -7.29 -1.13 1.64
CA VAL A 72 -6.51 -2.32 1.32
C VAL A 72 -6.17 -3.00 2.63
N ARG A 73 -6.80 -4.14 2.94
CA ARG A 73 -6.62 -4.85 4.20
C ARG A 73 -6.43 -6.34 4.02
N GLN A 74 -5.73 -6.97 4.94
CA GLN A 74 -5.73 -8.41 5.08
C GLN A 74 -6.94 -8.84 5.95
N GLU A 75 -7.51 -10.02 5.74
CA GLU A 75 -8.63 -10.50 6.59
C GLU A 75 -8.31 -11.77 7.34
N HIS A 76 -7.59 -12.67 6.68
CA HIS A 76 -7.13 -13.91 7.26
C HIS A 76 -5.60 -13.81 7.37
N SER A 77 -5.11 -13.69 8.59
CA SER A 77 -3.70 -13.76 8.94
C SER A 77 -3.51 -14.77 10.07
N LEU A 78 -2.26 -15.11 10.37
CA LEU A 78 -1.94 -15.88 11.56
C LEU A 78 -2.35 -15.06 12.80
N PRO A 79 -2.97 -15.66 13.84
CA PRO A 79 -3.55 -14.92 14.98
C PRO A 79 -2.59 -13.97 15.72
N TRP A 80 -1.29 -14.23 15.62
CA TRP A 80 -0.22 -13.46 16.26
C TRP A 80 0.36 -12.35 15.37
N LEU A 81 -0.05 -12.28 14.10
CA LEU A 81 0.43 -11.29 13.15
C LEU A 81 -0.59 -10.15 13.04
N PRO A 82 -0.19 -8.87 13.30
CA PRO A 82 -1.07 -7.75 13.06
C PRO A 82 -1.52 -7.72 11.60
N VAL A 83 -2.79 -7.44 11.39
CA VAL A 83 -3.41 -7.39 10.08
C VAL A 83 -3.09 -6.04 9.45
N PRO A 84 -2.35 -5.96 8.34
CA PRO A 84 -2.09 -4.69 7.69
C PRO A 84 -3.38 -4.10 7.10
N GLU A 85 -3.59 -2.82 7.34
CA GLU A 85 -4.65 -2.01 6.72
C GLU A 85 -4.05 -0.69 6.21
N LEU A 86 -4.28 -0.39 4.94
CA LEU A 86 -3.83 0.82 4.26
C LEU A 86 -5.00 1.53 3.59
N GLN A 87 -5.02 2.86 3.68
CA GLN A 87 -5.81 3.69 2.77
C GLN A 87 -4.92 4.15 1.62
N VAL A 88 -5.41 3.96 0.40
CA VAL A 88 -4.69 4.25 -0.83
C VAL A 88 -5.49 5.24 -1.66
N GLN A 89 -4.87 6.35 -2.05
CA GLN A 89 -5.44 7.28 -3.03
C GLN A 89 -4.97 6.88 -4.42
N VAL A 90 -5.91 6.60 -5.30
CA VAL A 90 -5.70 6.32 -6.73
C VAL A 90 -6.05 7.57 -7.51
N TYR A 91 -5.09 8.13 -8.25
CA TYR A 91 -5.26 9.26 -9.17
C TYR A 91 -5.30 8.72 -10.60
N HIS A 92 -6.45 8.86 -11.26
CA HIS A 92 -6.71 8.26 -12.58
C HIS A 92 -6.14 9.08 -13.74
N ASP A 93 -6.04 10.39 -13.56
CA ASP A 93 -5.44 11.33 -14.50
C ASP A 93 -3.92 11.22 -14.51
N ALA A 94 -3.29 11.19 -13.34
CA ALA A 94 -1.85 11.02 -13.18
C ALA A 94 -1.41 9.55 -13.32
N ARG A 95 -2.34 8.59 -13.29
CA ARG A 95 -2.06 7.13 -13.28
C ARG A 95 -1.11 6.72 -12.15
N MET A 96 -1.38 7.23 -10.96
CA MET A 96 -0.57 7.00 -9.76
C MET A 96 -1.45 6.50 -8.62
N ALA A 97 -0.93 5.63 -7.77
CA ALA A 97 -1.58 5.22 -6.54
C ALA A 97 -0.62 5.31 -5.37
N GLU A 98 -1.01 6.03 -4.31
CA GLU A 98 -0.16 6.24 -3.14
C GLU A 98 -0.87 5.87 -1.84
N VAL A 99 -0.11 5.35 -0.87
CA VAL A 99 -0.58 5.17 0.50
C VAL A 99 -0.74 6.54 1.18
N ILE A 100 -1.95 6.83 1.67
CA ILE A 100 -2.29 8.07 2.39
C ILE A 100 -2.44 7.86 3.90
N SER A 101 -2.69 6.62 4.35
CA SER A 101 -2.77 6.25 5.76
C SER A 101 -2.48 4.75 5.95
N ALA A 102 -1.99 4.36 7.13
CA ALA A 102 -1.82 2.97 7.55
C ALA A 102 -2.33 2.81 9.00
N GLU A 103 -2.96 1.68 9.35
CA GLU A 103 -3.28 1.40 10.75
C GLU A 103 -2.03 1.38 11.63
N HIS A 104 -2.19 1.74 12.91
CA HIS A 104 -1.14 1.99 13.90
C HIS A 104 -0.16 3.14 13.60
N ALA A 105 -0.34 3.89 12.51
CA ALA A 105 0.46 5.07 12.20
C ALA A 105 -0.43 6.27 11.81
N ARG A 106 -0.43 7.29 12.68
CA ARG A 106 -1.15 8.56 12.45
C ARG A 106 -0.71 9.17 11.12
N ARG A 107 -1.67 9.67 10.33
CA ARG A 107 -1.51 10.59 9.17
C ARG A 107 -0.07 11.13 9.04
N PHE A 108 0.68 10.58 8.09
CA PHE A 108 2.09 10.93 7.91
C PHE A 108 2.23 12.38 7.45
N ARG A 109 3.08 13.15 8.14
CA ARG A 109 3.53 14.44 7.64
C ARG A 109 4.62 14.23 6.59
N SER A 110 4.61 15.03 5.53
CA SER A 110 5.58 14.94 4.43
C SER A 110 7.04 15.16 4.84
N ILE A 111 7.30 15.74 6.01
CA ILE A 111 8.64 15.95 6.57
C ILE A 111 8.55 15.86 8.10
N TYR A 112 9.27 14.90 8.69
CA TYR A 112 9.59 14.92 10.11
C TYR A 112 11.04 15.39 10.28
N PRO A 113 11.35 16.36 11.16
CA PRO A 113 12.73 16.61 11.54
C PRO A 113 13.28 15.34 12.19
N TYR A 114 14.49 14.92 11.84
CA TYR A 114 15.14 13.78 12.47
C TYR A 114 16.41 14.24 13.22
N PRO A 115 16.57 13.84 14.50
CA PRO A 115 15.66 13.00 15.29
C PRO A 115 14.36 13.73 15.68
N ASN A 116 13.21 13.04 15.60
CA ASN A 116 11.94 13.48 16.22
C ASN A 116 11.63 12.59 17.43
N ALA A 117 10.86 13.12 18.38
CA ALA A 117 10.48 12.42 19.61
C ALA A 117 9.72 11.10 19.39
N ALA A 118 9.20 10.86 18.18
CA ALA A 118 8.50 9.63 17.78
C ALA A 118 9.36 8.71 16.88
N MET A 119 10.63 9.03 16.62
CA MET A 119 11.55 8.29 15.75
C MET A 119 11.04 7.98 14.33
N HIS A 120 10.11 8.75 13.76
CA HIS A 120 9.67 8.58 12.36
C HIS A 120 10.87 8.63 11.41
N GLN A 121 11.00 7.62 10.56
CA GLN A 121 12.05 7.59 9.56
C GLN A 121 11.72 8.57 8.41
N PRO A 122 12.72 9.28 7.84
CA PRO A 122 12.48 10.26 6.78
C PRO A 122 11.82 9.71 5.50
N ASP A 123 11.84 8.39 5.29
CA ASP A 123 11.41 7.64 4.10
C ASP A 123 10.18 6.75 4.34
N GLU A 124 9.52 6.88 5.48
CA GLU A 124 8.36 6.04 5.87
C GLU A 124 7.27 5.99 4.78
N LYS A 125 7.00 7.12 4.12
CA LYS A 125 6.06 7.16 2.98
C LYS A 125 6.56 6.36 1.78
N ALA A 126 7.85 6.40 1.47
CA ALA A 126 8.42 5.63 0.37
C ALA A 126 8.36 4.13 0.69
N GLN A 127 8.73 3.74 1.92
CA GLN A 127 8.65 2.35 2.39
C GLN A 127 7.22 1.80 2.29
N LEU A 128 6.20 2.56 2.70
CA LEU A 128 4.81 2.14 2.59
C LEU A 128 4.34 1.95 1.14
N ASN A 129 4.78 2.80 0.21
CA ASN A 129 4.44 2.65 -1.20
C ASN A 129 5.14 1.45 -1.85
N VAL A 130 6.38 1.16 -1.43
CA VAL A 130 7.07 -0.08 -1.83
C VAL A 130 6.35 -1.31 -1.26
N PHE A 131 6.02 -1.30 0.04
CA PHE A 131 5.28 -2.37 0.71
C PHE A 131 3.94 -2.66 0.02
N LEU A 132 3.15 -1.62 -0.29
CA LEU A 132 1.92 -1.78 -1.08
C LEU A 132 2.23 -2.48 -2.40
N GLY A 133 3.27 -2.05 -3.11
CA GLY A 133 3.66 -2.64 -4.40
C GLY A 133 4.05 -4.12 -4.31
N GLU A 134 4.80 -4.50 -3.29
CA GLU A 134 5.16 -5.89 -3.02
C GLU A 134 3.93 -6.73 -2.69
N TRP A 135 3.05 -6.21 -1.83
CA TRP A 135 1.83 -6.89 -1.43
C TRP A 135 0.89 -7.13 -2.62
N LEU A 136 0.66 -6.11 -3.45
CA LEU A 136 -0.14 -6.25 -4.68
C LEU A 136 0.53 -7.17 -5.70
N SER A 137 1.87 -7.15 -5.81
CA SER A 137 2.61 -8.05 -6.71
C SER A 137 2.43 -9.50 -6.28
N HIS A 138 2.53 -9.77 -4.98
CA HIS A 138 2.33 -11.09 -4.42
C HIS A 138 0.89 -11.59 -4.67
N CYS A 139 -0.10 -10.71 -4.46
CA CYS A 139 -1.50 -11.04 -4.76
C CYS A 139 -1.76 -11.28 -6.25
N LEU A 140 -1.04 -10.61 -7.16
CA LEU A 140 -1.14 -10.89 -8.61
C LEU A 140 -0.47 -12.21 -9.01
N ALA A 141 0.58 -12.63 -8.31
CA ALA A 141 1.34 -13.84 -8.64
C ALA A 141 0.71 -15.11 -8.05
N CYS A 142 0.17 -15.02 -6.83
CA CYS A 142 -0.31 -16.16 -6.05
C CYS A 142 -1.82 -16.08 -5.74
N GLY A 143 -2.49 -15.01 -6.21
CA GLY A 143 -3.89 -14.78 -5.88
C GLY A 143 -4.86 -15.44 -6.85
N HIS A 144 -5.99 -15.90 -6.31
CA HIS A 144 -7.16 -16.32 -7.07
C HIS A 144 -8.42 -15.70 -6.43
N GLU A 145 -9.54 -15.77 -7.15
CA GLU A 145 -10.81 -15.28 -6.63
C GLU A 145 -11.20 -16.07 -5.38
N PHE A 146 -11.55 -15.36 -4.30
CA PHE A 146 -11.93 -16.00 -3.05
C PHE A 146 -13.31 -16.65 -3.21
N GLU A 147 -13.34 -17.97 -3.37
CA GLU A 147 -14.58 -18.75 -3.31
C GLU A 147 -14.87 -19.11 -1.84
N ALA A 148 -15.97 -18.60 -1.31
CA ALA A 148 -16.50 -19.12 -0.05
C ALA A 148 -17.07 -20.51 -0.31
N VAL A 149 -16.35 -21.56 0.10
CA VAL A 149 -16.89 -22.93 0.10
C VAL A 149 -18.13 -22.92 0.98
N ARG A 150 -19.29 -23.13 0.36
CA ARG A 150 -20.60 -23.28 1.02
C ARG A 150 -20.75 -24.68 1.59
#